data_AF-A0A523IWT3-F1
#
_entry.id   AF-A0A523IWT3-F1
#
_cell.length_a   1.000
_cell.length_b   1.000
_cell.length_c   1.000
_cell.angle_alpha   90.00
_cell.angle_beta   90.00
_cell.angle_gamma   90.00
#
_symmetry.space_group_name_H-M   'P 1'
#
loop_
_entity.id
_entity.type
_entity.pdbx_description
1 polymer ?
#
loop_
_entity_poly.entity_id
_entity_poly.type
_entity_poly.pdbx_seq_one_letter_code
_entity_poly.pdbx_strand_id
1 'polypeptide(L)' 'MAPALPSDSHGETLRQTMARFEAWVLRCALDRHDGRRIATARSLDITRECLYKKLRRYGMQ' A
#
# COMPACT_ATOMS: atom_id res chain seq x y z
N MET A 1 11.13 -3.77 -8.65
CA MET A 1 10.34 -4.50 -9.68
C MET A 1 8.92 -4.58 -9.14
N ALA A 2 7.93 -3.98 -9.82
CA ALA A 2 6.60 -3.83 -9.22
C ALA A 2 5.97 -5.19 -8.87
N PRO A 3 5.37 -5.35 -7.69
CA PRO A 3 4.73 -6.60 -7.31
C PRO A 3 3.55 -6.93 -8.24
N ALA A 4 3.31 -8.21 -8.50
CA ALA A 4 2.15 -8.66 -9.30
C ALA A 4 0.83 -8.13 -8.71
N LEU A 5 -0.11 -7.76 -9.60
CA LEU A 5 -1.45 -7.30 -9.20
C LEU A 5 -2.14 -8.35 -8.31
N PRO A 6 -2.88 -7.92 -7.29
CA PRO A 6 -3.54 -8.86 -6.40
C PRO A 6 -4.75 -9.52 -7.12
N SER A 7 -4.71 -10.84 -7.34
CA SER A 7 -5.74 -11.63 -8.05
C SER A 7 -7.04 -11.78 -7.26
N ASP A 8 -8.18 -11.36 -7.79
CA ASP A 8 -9.50 -11.47 -7.13
C ASP A 8 -9.72 -12.85 -6.50
N SER A 9 -10.00 -12.88 -5.19
CA SER A 9 -10.42 -14.12 -4.53
C SER A 9 -11.93 -14.10 -4.41
N HIS A 10 -12.61 -15.00 -5.12
CA HIS A 10 -14.06 -15.13 -5.06
C HIS A 10 -14.51 -15.35 -3.61
N GLY A 11 -15.38 -14.47 -3.11
CA GLY A 11 -15.90 -14.48 -1.74
C GLY A 11 -15.37 -13.35 -0.84
N GLU A 12 -14.45 -12.51 -1.31
CA GLU A 12 -14.02 -11.32 -0.58
C GLU A 12 -15.08 -10.20 -0.62
N THR A 13 -15.27 -9.52 0.51
CA THR A 13 -16.08 -8.29 0.54
C THR A 13 -15.33 -7.15 -0.14
N LEU A 14 -16.06 -6.17 -0.68
CA LEU A 14 -15.47 -4.95 -1.26
C LEU A 14 -14.41 -4.31 -0.35
N ARG A 15 -14.65 -4.32 0.96
CA ARG A 15 -13.72 -3.80 1.97
C ARG A 15 -12.39 -4.56 1.99
N GLN A 16 -12.43 -5.89 1.86
CA GLN A 16 -11.22 -6.72 1.81
C GLN A 16 -10.46 -6.51 0.50
N THR A 17 -11.16 -6.47 -0.63
CA THR A 17 -10.55 -6.18 -1.95
C THR A 17 -9.86 -4.81 -1.95
N MET A 18 -10.52 -3.78 -1.42
CA MET A 18 -9.92 -2.44 -1.29
C MET A 18 -8.72 -2.43 -0.35
N ALA A 19 -8.80 -3.09 0.80
CA ALA A 19 -7.67 -3.20 1.74
C ALA A 19 -6.46 -3.87 1.08
N ARG A 20 -6.67 -4.93 0.29
CA ARG A 20 -5.61 -5.63 -0.42
C ARG A 20 -5.02 -4.80 -1.56
N PHE A 21 -5.86 -4.10 -2.31
CA PHE A 21 -5.40 -3.18 -3.35
C PHE A 21 -4.59 -2.02 -2.75
N GLU A 22 -5.06 -1.44 -1.65
CA GLU A 22 -4.37 -0.36 -0.95
C GLU A 22 -2.99 -0.81 -0.43
N ALA A 23 -2.91 -2.01 0.16
CA ALA A 23 -1.65 -2.62 0.56
C ALA A 23 -0.70 -2.84 -0.64
N TRP A 24 -1.23 -3.29 -1.78
CA TRP A 24 -0.45 -3.48 -3.00
C TRP A 24 0.12 -2.15 -3.53
N VAL A 25 -0.69 -1.09 -3.58
CA VAL A 25 -0.24 0.26 -4.00
C VAL A 25 0.85 0.78 -3.06
N LEU A 26 0.65 0.66 -1.75
CA LEU A 26 1.66 1.05 -0.77
C LEU A 26 2.98 0.31 -0.99
N ARG A 27 2.93 -1.00 -1.22
CA ARG A 27 4.12 -1.82 -1.44
C ARG A 27 4.83 -1.49 -2.75
N CYS A 28 4.08 -1.26 -3.83
CA CYS A 28 4.63 -0.81 -5.11
C CYS A 28 5.33 0.56 -4.98
N ALA A 29 4.70 1.49 -4.26
CA ALA A 29 5.28 2.80 -4.01
C ALA A 29 6.50 2.72 -3.08
N LEU A 30 6.55 1.81 -2.11
CA LEU A 30 7.75 1.57 -1.30
C LEU A 30 8.89 0.97 -2.14
N ASP A 31 8.61 -0.04 -2.97
CA ASP A 31 9.60 -0.66 -3.87
C ASP A 31 10.19 0.35 -4.85
N ARG A 32 9.34 1.20 -5.45
CA ARG A 32 9.77 2.25 -6.38
C ARG A 32 10.66 3.32 -5.74
N HIS A 33 10.45 3.58 -4.45
CA HIS A 33 11.18 4.61 -3.70
C HIS A 33 12.28 4.02 -2.80
N ASP A 34 12.67 2.76 -2.99
CA ASP A 34 13.73 2.09 -2.22
C ASP A 34 13.48 2.11 -0.69
N GLY A 35 12.22 1.96 -0.30
CA GLY A 35 11.79 2.02 1.11
C GLY A 35 11.77 3.43 1.71
N ARG A 36 12.01 4.49 0.92
CA ARG A 36 11.98 5.89 1.40
C ARG A 36 10.55 6.37 1.64
N ARG A 37 10.06 6.13 2.85
CA ARG A 37 8.71 6.47 3.33
C ARG A 37 8.28 7.92 3.05
N ILE A 38 9.19 8.89 3.17
CA ILE A 38 8.89 10.31 2.92
C ILE A 38 8.65 10.56 1.42
N ALA A 39 9.48 9.97 0.55
CA ALA A 39 9.32 10.07 -0.89
C ALA A 39 8.06 9.34 -1.36
N THR A 40 7.77 8.18 -0.77
CA THR A 40 6.52 7.44 -0.99
C THR A 40 5.28 8.26 -0.58
N ALA A 41 5.28 8.90 0.59
CA ALA A 41 4.17 9.74 1.05
C ALA A 41 3.91 10.92 0.09
N ARG A 42 4.99 11.61 -0.34
CA ARG A 42 4.90 12.70 -1.33
C ARG A 42 4.38 12.21 -2.67
N SER A 43 4.84 11.03 -3.11
CA SER A 43 4.44 10.45 -4.40
C SER A 43 2.99 9.96 -4.42
N LEU A 44 2.44 9.59 -3.26
CA LEU A 44 1.04 9.16 -3.10
C LEU A 44 0.11 10.32 -2.72
N ASP A 45 0.64 11.54 -2.62
CA ASP A 45 -0.07 12.75 -2.16
C ASP A 45 -0.82 12.54 -0.83
N ILE A 46 -0.18 11.82 0.10
CA ILE A 46 -0.73 11.62 1.44
C ILE A 46 0.21 12.18 2.50
N THR A 47 -0.37 12.60 3.63
CA THR A 47 0.43 12.99 4.78
C THR A 47 1.23 11.80 5.31
N ARG A 48 2.43 12.08 5.83
CA ARG A 48 3.29 11.09 6.48
C ARG A 48 2.54 10.28 7.55
N GLU A 49 1.67 10.93 8.31
CA GLU A 49 0.86 10.29 9.36
C GLU A 49 -0.15 9.30 8.77
N CYS A 50 -0.79 9.65 7.66
CA CYS A 50 -1.71 8.76 6.96
C CYS A 50 -0.96 7.54 6.40
N LEU A 51 0.22 7.75 5.81
CA LEU A 51 1.10 6.65 5.38
C LEU A 51 1.47 5.74 6.57
N TYR A 52 1.93 6.31 7.69
CA TYR A 52 2.26 5.53 8.88
C TYR A 52 1.08 4.72 9.43
N LYS A 53 -0.12 5.33 9.50
CA LYS A 53 -1.33 4.63 9.94
C LYS A 53 -1.70 3.48 9.00
N LYS A 54 -1.59 3.68 7.69
CA LYS A 54 -1.84 2.65 6.67
C LYS A 54 -0.81 1.52 6.76
N LEU A 55 0.48 1.85 6.84
CA LEU A 55 1.57 0.87 7.02
C LEU A 55 1.38 0.00 8.27
N ARG A 56 1.02 0.62 9.39
CA ARG A 56 0.74 -0.09 10.65
C ARG A 56 -0.50 -0.98 10.56
N ARG A 57 -1.54 -0.53 9.86
CA ARG A 57 -2.77 -1.32 9.60
C ARG A 57 -2.49 -2.56 8.74
N TYR A 58 -1.54 -2.49 7.81
CA TYR A 58 -1.19 -3.59 6.91
C TYR A 58 0.05 -4.39 7.35
N GLY A 59 0.63 -4.10 8.52
CA GLY A 59 1.77 -4.84 9.06
C GLY A 59 3.11 -4.60 8.35
N MET A 60 3.25 -3.51 7.60
CA MET A 60 4.47 -3.14 6.88
C MET A 60 5.27 -2.11 7.71
N GLN A 61 6.04 -2.56 8.71
CA GLN A 61 6.81 -1.68 9.63
C GLN A 61 8.21 -1.32 9.14
#